data_AF-A0A2S6F9E3-F1
#
_entry.id   AF-A0A2S6F9E3-F1
#
_cell.length_a   1.000
_cell.length_b   1.000
_cell.length_c   1.000
_cell.angle_alpha   90.00
_cell.angle_beta   90.00
_cell.angle_gamma   90.00
#
_symmetry.space_group_name_H-M   'P 1'
#
loop_
_entity.id
_entity.type
_entity.pdbx_description
1 polymer ?
#
loop_
_entity_poly.entity_id
_entity_poly.type
_entity_poly.pdbx_seq_one_letter_code
_entity_poly.pdbx_strand_id
1 'polypeptide(L)'
;MSVIIDSLKNSDVPHLYLLKVGLTRKEYNNTSMMSRDEKRQLVNNIIAKASHEEILKIINDLMAIELSIESTDPIRTGNRLIGQLLLGYITKIDQQNFINFYDQTIKNGNKTLGDYLIPEQVKQIWAAIKQTAVKYFSLNHRDADYQAFLNKGFRILPIFYYQQQFPEITPEQYRQGVRPVELTREREEIKNAFHNNLSANVTIPAFPEANYLKTRLAEIKMHIMANEWKLANYSFYSDGVMHGDKRLPHRVKDILDVIEKFESSKLNAKAAYKQIVVKAKEALDYPRSGRFSETTDFYQDIYSHHILRDDYQFNHSRELTSYHGSLFNINR
;
A
#
# COMPACT_ATOMS: atom_id res chain seq x y z
N MET A 1 1.80 -4.88 17.46
CA MET A 1 1.60 -4.55 16.03
C MET A 1 0.96 -5.76 15.35
N SER A 2 -0.04 -5.61 14.48
CA SER A 2 -0.68 -6.77 13.83
C SER A 2 0.20 -7.39 12.75
N VAL A 3 0.12 -8.71 12.55
CA VAL A 3 0.91 -9.47 11.55
C VAL A 3 0.85 -8.85 10.15
N ILE A 4 -0.31 -8.35 9.74
CA ILE A 4 -0.48 -7.68 8.43
C ILE A 4 0.36 -6.40 8.32
N ILE A 5 0.45 -5.60 9.38
CA ILE A 5 1.25 -4.36 9.35
C ILE A 5 2.73 -4.69 9.35
N ASP A 6 3.12 -5.68 10.12
CA ASP A 6 4.49 -6.21 10.13
C ASP A 6 4.89 -6.75 8.74
N SER A 7 4.02 -7.54 8.11
CA SER A 7 4.17 -8.07 6.75
C SER A 7 4.31 -6.96 5.69
N LEU A 8 3.49 -5.90 5.76
CA LEU A 8 3.62 -4.75 4.86
C LEU A 8 4.96 -4.02 5.02
N LYS A 9 5.47 -3.88 6.24
CA LYS A 9 6.76 -3.22 6.50
C LYS A 9 7.94 -4.01 5.94
N ASN A 10 7.86 -5.33 6.05
CA ASN A 10 8.94 -6.24 5.66
C ASN A 10 8.85 -6.69 4.19
N SER A 11 7.84 -6.23 3.45
CA SER A 11 7.67 -6.46 2.02
C SER A 11 8.33 -5.35 1.20
N ASP A 12 9.00 -5.72 0.11
CA ASP A 12 9.46 -4.83 -0.95
C ASP A 12 8.36 -4.56 -2.02
N VAL A 13 7.24 -5.29 -1.96
CA VAL A 13 6.07 -5.12 -2.83
C VAL A 13 4.75 -4.89 -2.05
N PRO A 14 4.74 -3.99 -1.05
CA PRO A 14 3.57 -3.78 -0.19
C PRO A 14 2.35 -3.26 -0.97
N HIS A 15 2.58 -2.61 -2.11
CA HIS A 15 1.54 -2.14 -3.02
C HIS A 15 0.61 -3.27 -3.48
N LEU A 16 1.13 -4.48 -3.73
CA LEU A 16 0.32 -5.62 -4.19
C LEU A 16 -0.73 -6.04 -3.16
N TYR A 17 -0.35 -6.07 -1.88
CA TYR A 17 -1.31 -6.35 -0.82
C TYR A 17 -2.39 -5.26 -0.74
N LEU A 18 -1.99 -3.98 -0.80
CA LEU A 18 -2.93 -2.87 -0.75
C LEU A 18 -3.90 -2.88 -1.94
N LEU A 19 -3.41 -3.21 -3.13
CA LEU A 19 -4.20 -3.28 -4.37
C LEU A 19 -5.15 -4.47 -4.41
N LYS A 20 -4.65 -5.66 -4.08
CA LYS A 20 -5.36 -6.93 -4.32
C LYS A 20 -6.17 -7.38 -3.10
N VAL A 21 -5.75 -7.03 -1.89
CA VAL A 21 -6.39 -7.43 -0.62
C VAL A 21 -7.04 -6.24 0.07
N GLY A 22 -6.26 -5.18 0.30
CA GLY A 22 -6.68 -3.97 1.01
C GLY A 22 -6.69 -4.12 2.54
N LEU A 23 -6.65 -2.96 3.21
CA LEU A 23 -6.72 -2.87 4.68
C LEU A 23 -8.17 -2.86 5.16
N THR A 24 -8.41 -3.46 6.31
CA THR A 24 -9.59 -3.17 7.12
C THR A 24 -9.39 -1.87 7.90
N ARG A 25 -10.48 -1.29 8.42
CA ARG A 25 -10.41 -0.13 9.33
C ARG A 25 -9.47 -0.37 10.52
N LYS A 26 -9.51 -1.56 11.13
CA LYS A 26 -8.64 -1.90 12.28
C LYS A 26 -7.16 -1.95 11.88
N GLU A 27 -6.84 -2.59 10.77
CA GLU A 27 -5.46 -2.65 10.27
C GLU A 27 -4.96 -1.27 9.87
N TYR A 28 -5.78 -0.49 9.16
CA TYR A 28 -5.47 0.89 8.82
C TYR A 28 -5.20 1.75 10.06
N ASN A 29 -6.03 1.65 11.11
CA ASN A 29 -5.76 2.33 12.39
C ASN A 29 -4.44 1.88 13.03
N ASN A 30 -4.07 0.60 12.92
CA ASN A 30 -2.80 0.10 13.43
C ASN A 30 -1.59 0.69 12.70
N THR A 31 -1.75 1.23 11.48
CA THR A 31 -0.66 1.95 10.80
C THR A 31 -0.23 3.18 11.61
N SER A 32 -1.12 3.80 12.39
CA SER A 32 -0.80 4.93 13.26
C SER A 32 0.25 4.59 14.33
N MET A 33 0.38 3.31 14.70
CA MET A 33 1.37 2.83 15.66
C MET A 33 2.79 2.69 15.06
N MET A 34 2.94 2.79 13.74
CA MET A 34 4.25 2.81 13.09
C MET A 34 4.96 4.14 13.38
N SER A 35 6.29 4.10 13.48
CA SER A 35 7.09 5.32 13.55
C SER A 35 6.98 6.13 12.26
N ARG A 36 7.37 7.42 12.30
CA ARG A 36 7.38 8.27 11.10
C ARG A 36 8.29 7.68 10.00
N ASP A 37 9.44 7.13 10.39
CA ASP A 37 10.41 6.55 9.46
C ASP A 37 9.91 5.25 8.85
N GLU A 38 9.28 4.38 9.64
CA GLU A 38 8.66 3.14 9.15
C GLU A 38 7.56 3.43 8.12
N LYS A 39 6.72 4.44 8.39
CA LYS A 39 5.68 4.87 7.42
C LYS A 39 6.30 5.43 6.15
N ARG A 40 7.32 6.27 6.28
CA ARG A 40 8.02 6.86 5.13
C ARG A 40 8.65 5.78 4.26
N GLN A 41 9.30 4.78 4.87
CA GLN A 41 9.87 3.65 4.14
C GLN A 41 8.80 2.84 3.41
N LEU A 42 7.69 2.50 4.09
CA LEU A 42 6.55 1.82 3.47
C LEU A 42 6.01 2.61 2.26
N VAL A 43 5.78 3.91 2.43
CA VAL A 43 5.28 4.80 1.37
C VAL A 43 6.26 4.86 0.19
N ASN A 44 7.57 4.99 0.46
CA ASN A 44 8.58 5.01 -0.59
C ASN A 44 8.61 3.69 -1.38
N ASN A 45 8.48 2.54 -0.71
CA ASN A 45 8.40 1.24 -1.38
C ASN A 45 7.16 1.13 -2.28
N ILE A 46 6.00 1.65 -1.83
CA ILE A 46 4.78 1.70 -2.64
C ILE A 46 5.04 2.58 -3.89
N ILE A 47 5.51 3.80 -3.70
CA ILE A 47 5.71 4.79 -4.77
C ILE A 47 6.79 4.36 -5.78
N ALA A 48 7.79 3.58 -5.35
CA ALA A 48 8.86 3.10 -6.20
C ALA A 48 8.45 1.94 -7.12
N LYS A 49 7.43 1.17 -6.74
CA LYS A 49 7.05 -0.08 -7.43
C LYS A 49 5.70 -0.02 -8.11
N ALA A 50 4.74 0.75 -7.59
CA ALA A 50 3.42 0.89 -8.17
C ALA A 50 3.41 1.88 -9.33
N SER A 51 2.64 1.55 -10.36
CA SER A 51 2.26 2.47 -11.44
C SER A 51 1.35 3.59 -10.94
N HIS A 52 1.14 4.61 -11.77
CA HIS A 52 0.27 5.73 -11.42
C HIS A 52 -1.18 5.27 -11.12
N GLU A 53 -1.74 4.41 -11.96
CA GLU A 53 -3.11 3.88 -11.80
C GLU A 53 -3.25 3.05 -10.51
N GLU A 54 -2.23 2.26 -10.19
CA GLU A 54 -2.20 1.49 -8.94
C GLU A 54 -2.16 2.40 -7.72
N ILE A 55 -1.35 3.46 -7.75
CA ILE A 55 -1.30 4.43 -6.65
C ILE A 55 -2.65 5.14 -6.49
N LEU A 56 -3.30 5.55 -7.60
CA LEU A 56 -4.65 6.12 -7.54
C LEU A 56 -5.66 5.15 -6.93
N LYS A 57 -5.60 3.87 -7.28
CA LYS A 57 -6.46 2.84 -6.70
C LYS A 57 -6.22 2.69 -5.19
N ILE A 58 -4.96 2.64 -4.76
CA ILE A 58 -4.61 2.57 -3.33
C ILE A 58 -5.14 3.81 -2.60
N ILE A 59 -4.97 5.01 -3.17
CA ILE A 59 -5.50 6.26 -2.60
C ILE A 59 -7.02 6.17 -2.46
N ASN A 60 -7.73 5.76 -3.51
CA ASN A 60 -9.18 5.58 -3.48
C ASN A 60 -9.62 4.62 -2.35
N ASP A 61 -8.96 3.47 -2.23
CA ASP A 61 -9.32 2.44 -1.26
C ASP A 61 -9.00 2.88 0.19
N LEU A 62 -7.86 3.54 0.42
CA LEU A 62 -7.51 4.11 1.72
C LEU A 62 -8.40 5.29 2.10
N MET A 63 -8.80 6.11 1.12
CA MET A 63 -9.64 7.30 1.36
C MET A 63 -11.02 6.91 1.85
N ALA A 64 -11.60 5.85 1.29
CA ALA A 64 -12.88 5.30 1.75
C ALA A 64 -12.80 4.87 3.23
N ILE A 65 -11.69 4.27 3.66
CA ILE A 65 -11.47 3.91 5.06
C ILE A 65 -11.31 5.16 5.92
N GLU A 66 -10.54 6.14 5.45
CA GLU A 66 -10.28 7.37 6.17
C GLU A 66 -11.56 8.17 6.45
N LEU A 67 -12.44 8.32 5.46
CA LEU A 67 -13.75 8.97 5.60
C LEU A 67 -14.68 8.26 6.61
N SER A 68 -14.46 6.97 6.86
CA SER A 68 -15.17 6.23 7.90
C SER A 68 -14.66 6.50 9.32
N ILE A 69 -13.50 7.14 9.43
CA ILE A 69 -12.88 7.48 10.71
C ILE A 69 -13.03 8.98 10.99
N GLU A 70 -12.67 9.83 10.03
CA GLU A 70 -12.80 11.29 10.12
C GLU A 70 -13.45 11.80 8.83
N SER A 71 -14.73 12.11 8.90
CA SER A 71 -15.52 12.49 7.71
C SER A 71 -15.37 13.96 7.33
N THR A 72 -14.97 14.83 8.25
CA THR A 72 -14.99 16.28 8.00
C THR A 72 -13.62 16.83 7.62
N ASP A 73 -12.55 16.27 8.18
CA ASP A 73 -11.17 16.65 7.87
C ASP A 73 -10.20 15.43 7.81
N PRO A 74 -10.46 14.49 6.88
CA PRO A 74 -9.85 13.14 6.84
C PRO A 74 -8.31 13.10 6.77
N ILE A 75 -7.63 14.19 6.42
CA ILE A 75 -6.21 14.12 6.05
C ILE A 75 -5.33 15.16 6.78
N ARG A 76 -5.92 16.16 7.44
CA ARG A 76 -5.15 17.17 8.17
C ARG A 76 -4.40 16.60 9.39
N THR A 77 -4.79 15.43 9.88
CA THR A 77 -4.00 14.65 10.85
C THR A 77 -2.85 13.92 10.14
N GLY A 78 -1.79 14.65 9.80
CA GLY A 78 -0.69 14.22 8.90
C GLY A 78 0.12 12.99 9.31
N ASN A 79 -0.26 12.22 10.33
CA ASN A 79 0.40 10.99 10.75
C ASN A 79 -0.26 9.71 10.20
N ARG A 80 -1.39 9.81 9.49
CA ARG A 80 -2.06 8.64 8.91
C ARG A 80 -1.41 8.20 7.60
N LEU A 81 -1.53 6.91 7.26
CA LEU A 81 -0.89 6.31 6.10
C LEU A 81 -1.28 7.00 4.79
N ILE A 82 -2.57 7.30 4.58
CA ILE A 82 -3.01 7.99 3.35
C ILE A 82 -2.37 9.37 3.23
N GLY A 83 -2.26 10.10 4.35
CA GLY A 83 -1.69 11.44 4.37
C GLY A 83 -0.23 11.44 3.92
N GLN A 84 0.55 10.47 4.42
CA GLN A 84 1.95 10.26 4.04
C GLN A 84 2.09 9.79 2.58
N LEU A 85 1.21 8.90 2.11
CA LEU A 85 1.21 8.44 0.70
C LEU A 85 0.95 9.61 -0.26
N LEU A 86 -0.07 10.43 0.03
CA LEU A 86 -0.39 11.61 -0.76
C LEU A 86 0.79 12.59 -0.80
N LEU A 87 1.44 12.81 0.36
CA LEU A 87 2.52 13.80 0.46
C LEU A 87 3.71 13.30 -0.35
N GLY A 88 4.16 12.08 -0.08
CA GLY A 88 5.29 11.49 -0.80
C GLY A 88 5.07 11.43 -2.31
N TYR A 89 3.85 11.09 -2.75
CA TYR A 89 3.57 10.93 -4.17
C TYR A 89 3.43 12.26 -4.92
N ILE A 90 2.71 13.24 -4.36
CA ILE A 90 2.62 14.58 -4.96
C ILE A 90 4.01 15.23 -4.98
N THR A 91 4.81 15.08 -3.91
CA THR A 91 6.20 15.55 -3.87
C THR A 91 7.05 14.94 -5.00
N LYS A 92 6.94 13.62 -5.24
CA LYS A 92 7.64 12.95 -6.36
C LYS A 92 7.24 13.52 -7.72
N ILE A 93 5.97 13.86 -7.91
CA ILE A 93 5.46 14.35 -9.20
C ILE A 93 5.86 15.81 -9.44
N ASP A 94 5.76 16.66 -8.42
CA ASP A 94 5.61 18.10 -8.68
C ASP A 94 6.38 19.07 -7.78
N GLN A 95 7.13 18.58 -6.78
CA GLN A 95 7.79 19.49 -5.82
C GLN A 95 8.71 20.51 -6.49
N GLN A 96 9.58 20.05 -7.40
CA GLN A 96 10.56 20.93 -8.02
C GLN A 96 9.88 21.98 -8.92
N ASN A 97 8.87 21.58 -9.69
CA ASN A 97 8.13 22.49 -10.56
C ASN A 97 7.39 23.54 -9.74
N PHE A 98 6.72 23.12 -8.67
CA PHE A 98 5.96 24.03 -7.84
C PHE A 98 6.86 25.01 -7.07
N ILE A 99 7.95 24.54 -6.47
CA ILE A 99 8.91 25.41 -5.77
C ILE A 99 9.52 26.43 -6.73
N ASN A 100 9.94 25.99 -7.93
CA ASN A 100 10.47 26.91 -8.94
C ASN A 100 9.43 27.96 -9.36
N PHE A 101 8.19 27.55 -9.59
CA PHE A 101 7.10 28.48 -9.91
C PHE A 101 6.88 29.50 -8.78
N TYR A 102 6.83 29.03 -7.54
CA TYR A 102 6.66 29.88 -6.38
C TYR A 102 7.78 30.94 -6.27
N ASP A 103 9.05 30.50 -6.32
CA ASP A 103 10.20 31.38 -6.13
C ASP A 103 10.38 32.39 -7.26
N GLN A 104 10.09 31.99 -8.51
CA GLN A 104 10.29 32.85 -9.68
C GLN A 104 9.11 33.77 -9.97
N THR A 105 7.88 33.37 -9.60
CA THR A 105 6.67 34.06 -10.06
C THR A 105 5.80 34.58 -8.93
N ILE A 106 5.43 33.73 -7.96
CA ILE A 106 4.55 34.13 -6.84
C ILE A 106 5.27 35.11 -5.92
N LYS A 107 6.49 34.76 -5.49
CA LYS A 107 7.28 35.57 -4.54
C LYS A 107 7.59 36.98 -5.08
N ASN A 108 7.68 37.11 -6.40
CA ASN A 108 7.94 38.37 -7.09
C ASN A 108 6.67 39.17 -7.42
N GLY A 109 5.48 38.67 -7.06
CA GLY A 109 4.20 39.32 -7.32
C GLY A 109 3.72 39.27 -8.77
N ASN A 110 4.36 38.47 -9.62
CA ASN A 110 4.04 38.36 -11.06
C ASN A 110 2.82 37.48 -11.32
N LYS A 111 2.59 36.49 -10.44
CA LYS A 111 1.50 35.51 -10.53
C LYS A 111 1.02 35.15 -9.12
N THR A 112 -0.11 34.46 -9.07
CA THR A 112 -0.71 33.90 -7.85
C THR A 112 -0.67 32.37 -7.87
N LEU A 113 -1.02 31.75 -6.74
CA LEU A 113 -1.22 30.29 -6.68
C LEU A 113 -2.25 29.80 -7.72
N GLY A 114 -3.27 30.61 -8.04
CA GLY A 114 -4.30 30.27 -9.02
C GLY A 114 -3.78 30.12 -10.45
N ASP A 115 -2.62 30.73 -10.76
CA ASP A 115 -1.99 30.69 -12.08
C ASP A 115 -1.09 29.46 -12.27
N TYR A 116 -0.92 28.63 -11.23
CA TYR A 116 -0.07 27.45 -11.29
C TYR A 116 -0.69 26.34 -12.14
N LEU A 117 0.04 25.85 -13.15
CA LEU A 117 -0.40 24.74 -13.99
C LEU A 117 -0.16 23.40 -13.29
N ILE A 118 -1.18 22.91 -12.60
CA ILE A 118 -1.12 21.65 -11.86
C ILE A 118 -0.96 20.46 -12.83
N PRO A 119 0.00 19.54 -12.61
CA PRO A 119 0.14 18.36 -13.46
C PRO A 119 -1.10 17.48 -13.45
N GLU A 120 -1.43 16.89 -14.59
CA GLU A 120 -2.60 16.02 -14.75
C GLU A 120 -2.64 14.89 -13.70
N GLN A 121 -1.50 14.27 -13.43
CA GLN A 121 -1.39 13.22 -12.41
C GLN A 121 -1.78 13.71 -11.00
N VAL A 122 -1.45 14.95 -10.64
CA VAL A 122 -1.87 15.53 -9.35
C VAL A 122 -3.37 15.83 -9.38
N LYS A 123 -3.90 16.33 -10.50
CA LYS A 123 -5.34 16.53 -10.66
C LYS A 123 -6.12 15.23 -10.50
N GLN A 124 -5.64 14.14 -11.09
CA GLN A 124 -6.24 12.80 -10.98
C GLN A 124 -6.30 12.31 -9.53
N ILE A 125 -5.28 12.56 -8.71
CA ILE A 125 -5.27 12.23 -7.27
C ILE A 125 -6.44 12.92 -6.56
N TRP A 126 -6.57 14.23 -6.73
CA TRP A 126 -7.60 15.01 -6.06
C TRP A 126 -9.01 14.72 -6.58
N ALA A 127 -9.14 14.45 -7.89
CA ALA A 127 -10.38 14.02 -8.49
C ALA A 127 -10.82 12.65 -7.96
N ALA A 128 -9.90 11.70 -7.81
CA ALA A 128 -10.16 10.40 -7.18
C ALA A 128 -10.66 10.56 -5.74
N ILE A 129 -9.99 11.36 -4.91
CA ILE A 129 -10.43 11.65 -3.53
C ILE A 129 -11.86 12.21 -3.50
N LYS A 130 -12.16 13.18 -4.37
CA LYS A 130 -13.50 13.78 -4.46
C LYS A 130 -14.55 12.74 -4.87
N GLN A 131 -14.25 11.89 -5.85
CA GLN A 131 -15.14 10.82 -6.30
C GLN A 131 -15.37 9.77 -5.21
N THR A 132 -14.32 9.36 -4.49
CA THR A 132 -14.44 8.45 -3.35
C THR A 132 -15.34 9.05 -2.27
N ALA A 133 -15.17 10.34 -1.96
CA ALA A 133 -15.99 11.05 -1.00
C ALA A 133 -17.47 11.06 -1.41
N VAL A 134 -17.78 11.45 -2.64
CA VAL A 134 -19.17 11.39 -3.17
C VAL A 134 -19.76 10.00 -2.97
N LYS A 135 -19.06 8.95 -3.44
CA LYS A 135 -19.53 7.58 -3.33
C LYS A 135 -19.78 7.18 -1.86
N TYR A 136 -18.82 7.47 -0.98
CA TYR A 136 -18.93 7.13 0.43
C TYR A 136 -20.13 7.82 1.10
N PHE A 137 -20.27 9.13 0.96
CA PHE A 137 -21.34 9.87 1.63
C PHE A 137 -22.72 9.55 1.05
N SER A 138 -22.84 9.40 -0.27
CA SER A 138 -24.12 9.01 -0.89
C SER A 138 -24.56 7.62 -0.46
N LEU A 139 -23.66 6.63 -0.41
CA LEU A 139 -23.98 5.27 0.06
C LEU A 139 -24.39 5.22 1.54
N ASN A 140 -24.00 6.21 2.35
CA ASN A 140 -24.32 6.29 3.77
C ASN A 140 -25.43 7.31 4.08
N HIS A 141 -26.05 7.94 3.07
CA HIS A 141 -27.07 8.98 3.23
C HIS A 141 -26.60 10.19 4.07
N ARG A 142 -25.36 10.65 3.85
CA ARG A 142 -24.69 11.70 4.63
C ARG A 142 -24.33 12.95 3.80
N ASP A 143 -25.31 13.51 3.08
CA ASP A 143 -25.08 14.63 2.16
C ASP A 143 -24.57 15.90 2.85
N ALA A 144 -25.05 16.19 4.07
CA ALA A 144 -24.58 17.35 4.84
C ALA A 144 -23.08 17.24 5.18
N ASP A 145 -22.59 16.02 5.47
CA ASP A 145 -21.18 15.78 5.74
C ASP A 145 -20.33 15.89 4.48
N TYR A 146 -20.87 15.48 3.32
CA TYR A 146 -20.20 15.71 2.04
C TYR A 146 -20.03 17.21 1.76
N GLN A 147 -21.06 18.02 1.99
CA GLN A 147 -20.96 19.48 1.83
C GLN A 147 -19.97 20.09 2.83
N ALA A 148 -19.94 19.60 4.08
CA ALA A 148 -18.95 20.03 5.06
C ALA A 148 -17.52 19.67 4.64
N PHE A 149 -17.32 18.45 4.13
CA PHE A 149 -16.05 18.01 3.57
C PHE A 149 -15.61 18.91 2.42
N LEU A 150 -16.49 19.21 1.45
CA LEU A 150 -16.15 20.11 0.33
C LEU A 150 -15.75 21.52 0.80
N ASN A 151 -16.56 22.11 1.69
CA ASN A 151 -16.42 23.51 2.07
C ASN A 151 -15.28 23.76 3.07
N LYS A 152 -14.98 22.78 3.94
CA LYS A 152 -13.96 22.93 5.00
C LYS A 152 -12.70 22.13 4.71
N GLY A 153 -12.85 20.82 4.47
CA GLY A 153 -11.73 19.91 4.24
C GLY A 153 -11.11 20.11 2.85
N PHE A 154 -11.81 19.67 1.81
CA PHE A 154 -11.32 19.64 0.44
C PHE A 154 -10.94 21.02 -0.12
N ARG A 155 -11.58 22.11 0.33
CA ARG A 155 -11.19 23.48 -0.05
C ARG A 155 -9.74 23.82 0.35
N ILE A 156 -9.24 23.26 1.46
CA ILE A 156 -7.91 23.58 1.99
C ILE A 156 -6.90 22.48 1.68
N LEU A 157 -7.32 21.21 1.68
CA LEU A 157 -6.43 20.05 1.58
C LEU A 157 -5.45 20.15 0.39
N PRO A 158 -5.86 20.32 -0.87
CA PRO A 158 -4.92 20.40 -1.99
C PRO A 158 -3.84 21.48 -1.84
N ILE A 159 -4.24 22.67 -1.36
CA ILE A 159 -3.35 23.81 -1.15
C ILE A 159 -2.39 23.51 0.01
N PHE A 160 -2.89 22.90 1.08
CA PHE A 160 -2.09 22.49 2.23
C PHE A 160 -0.98 21.51 1.82
N TYR A 161 -1.25 20.60 0.88
CA TYR A 161 -0.24 19.68 0.38
C TYR A 161 0.90 20.38 -0.37
N TYR A 162 0.60 21.40 -1.18
CA TYR A 162 1.64 22.24 -1.79
C TYR A 162 2.40 23.06 -0.74
N GLN A 163 1.72 23.54 0.30
CA GLN A 163 2.39 24.22 1.42
C GLN A 163 3.36 23.29 2.18
N GLN A 164 3.05 22.00 2.28
CA GLN A 164 3.92 21.01 2.92
C GLN A 164 5.14 20.62 2.08
N GLN A 165 5.24 21.06 0.82
CA GLN A 165 6.40 20.78 -0.03
C GLN A 165 7.58 21.72 0.25
N PHE A 166 7.34 22.86 0.90
CA PHE A 166 8.42 23.77 1.29
C PHE A 166 9.28 23.15 2.40
N PRO A 167 10.60 23.42 2.40
CA PRO A 167 11.48 22.98 3.47
C PRO A 167 10.96 23.41 4.85
N GLU A 168 11.04 22.51 5.83
CA GLU A 168 10.77 22.86 7.23
C GLU A 168 11.77 23.94 7.69
N ILE A 169 11.26 25.01 8.28
CA ILE A 169 12.09 26.12 8.78
C ILE A 169 12.71 25.69 10.10
N THR A 170 14.05 25.77 10.21
CA THR A 170 14.73 25.45 11.46
C THR A 170 14.48 26.53 12.52
N PRO A 171 14.60 26.21 13.82
CA PRO A 171 14.50 27.21 14.88
C PRO A 171 15.42 28.42 14.69
N GLU A 172 16.63 28.21 14.16
CA GLU A 172 17.62 29.24 13.87
C GLU A 172 17.14 30.17 12.75
N GLN A 173 16.65 29.60 11.64
CA GLN A 173 16.10 30.38 10.54
C GLN A 173 14.90 31.21 10.99
N TYR A 174 14.04 30.66 11.84
CA TYR A 174 12.90 31.39 12.39
C TYR A 174 13.34 32.59 13.26
N ARG A 175 14.38 32.40 14.10
CA ARG A 175 15.01 33.48 14.89
C ARG A 175 15.64 34.55 14.00
N GLN A 176 16.16 34.19 12.83
CA GLN A 176 16.67 35.11 11.81
C GLN A 176 15.57 35.84 11.01
N GLY A 177 14.30 35.60 11.34
CA GLY A 177 13.17 36.29 10.70
C GLY A 177 12.57 35.56 9.51
N VAL A 178 13.07 34.37 9.15
CA VAL A 178 12.43 33.54 8.12
C VAL A 178 11.05 33.11 8.61
N ARG A 179 10.05 33.16 7.72
CA ARG A 179 8.66 32.82 8.01
C ARG A 179 8.17 31.71 7.07
N PRO A 180 7.31 30.80 7.56
CA PRO A 180 6.75 29.75 6.72
C PRO A 180 5.88 30.36 5.62
N VAL A 181 5.87 29.69 4.47
CA VAL A 181 4.94 30.03 3.39
C VAL A 181 3.55 29.57 3.82
N GLU A 182 2.55 30.46 3.71
CA GLU A 182 1.18 30.22 4.17
C GLU A 182 0.17 30.28 3.01
N LEU A 183 0.25 29.32 2.08
CA LEU A 183 -0.65 29.23 0.93
C LEU A 183 -2.13 29.06 1.33
N THR A 184 -2.42 28.41 2.46
CA THR A 184 -3.82 28.19 2.88
C THR A 184 -4.50 29.49 3.35
N ARG A 185 -3.74 30.57 3.58
CA ARG A 185 -4.27 31.88 3.98
C ARG A 185 -4.51 32.84 2.81
N GLU A 186 -4.28 32.39 1.59
CA GLU A 186 -4.55 33.16 0.38
C GLU A 186 -6.01 33.63 0.28
N ARG A 187 -6.23 34.69 -0.50
CA ARG A 187 -7.56 35.23 -0.76
C ARG A 187 -8.47 34.18 -1.40
N GLU A 188 -9.77 34.27 -1.12
CA GLU A 188 -10.74 33.29 -1.60
C GLU A 188 -10.83 33.25 -3.14
N GLU A 189 -10.62 34.37 -3.83
CA GLU A 189 -10.54 34.40 -5.29
C GLU A 189 -9.40 33.52 -5.82
N ILE A 190 -8.23 33.56 -5.19
CA ILE A 190 -7.03 32.81 -5.57
C ILE A 190 -7.25 31.32 -5.30
N LYS A 191 -7.83 30.98 -4.15
CA LYS A 191 -8.22 29.59 -3.83
C LYS A 191 -9.20 29.04 -4.85
N ASN A 192 -10.21 29.82 -5.24
CA ASN A 192 -11.17 29.42 -6.26
C ASN A 192 -10.50 29.18 -7.62
N ALA A 193 -9.61 30.07 -8.05
CA ALA A 193 -8.85 29.91 -9.29
C ALA A 193 -8.01 28.62 -9.28
N PHE A 194 -7.32 28.34 -8.17
CA PHE A 194 -6.57 27.10 -7.99
C PHE A 194 -7.46 25.85 -8.10
N HIS A 195 -8.62 25.84 -7.43
CA HIS A 195 -9.56 24.71 -7.49
C HIS A 195 -10.20 24.51 -8.87
N ASN A 196 -10.44 25.61 -9.59
CA ASN A 196 -10.91 25.55 -10.97
C ASN A 196 -9.86 24.88 -11.86
N ASN A 197 -8.59 25.25 -11.74
CA ASN A 197 -7.50 24.58 -12.46
C ASN A 197 -7.39 23.11 -12.07
N LEU A 198 -7.44 22.82 -10.76
CA LEU A 198 -7.37 21.46 -10.22
C LEU A 198 -8.44 20.53 -10.80
N SER A 199 -9.64 21.06 -11.05
CA SER A 199 -10.79 20.29 -11.55
C SER A 199 -10.91 20.29 -13.08
N ALA A 200 -10.10 21.07 -13.79
CA ALA A 200 -10.23 21.25 -15.24
C ALA A 200 -9.69 20.07 -16.04
N ASN A 201 -10.53 19.51 -16.92
CA ASN A 201 -10.20 18.50 -17.94
C ASN A 201 -9.58 17.20 -17.40
N VAL A 202 -9.99 16.75 -16.21
CA VAL A 202 -9.42 15.56 -15.55
C VAL A 202 -10.16 14.30 -15.95
N THR A 203 -9.42 13.27 -16.36
CA THR A 203 -9.97 11.92 -16.59
C THR A 203 -9.46 10.96 -15.53
N ILE A 204 -10.38 10.30 -14.80
CA ILE A 204 -10.04 9.30 -13.78
C ILE A 204 -10.10 7.90 -14.42
N PRO A 205 -9.05 7.06 -14.27
CA PRO A 205 -9.12 5.68 -14.74
C PRO A 205 -10.18 4.88 -13.99
N ALA A 206 -10.80 3.91 -14.65
CA ALA A 206 -11.71 2.98 -13.99
C ALA A 206 -10.91 2.00 -13.12
N PHE A 207 -11.43 1.69 -11.92
CA PHE A 207 -10.86 0.70 -11.01
C PHE A 207 -11.74 -0.55 -10.95
N PRO A 208 -11.74 -1.42 -11.98
CA PRO A 208 -12.57 -2.62 -11.97
C PRO A 208 -12.18 -3.55 -10.82
N GLU A 209 -13.18 -4.17 -10.19
CA GLU A 209 -12.92 -5.24 -9.24
C GLU A 209 -12.54 -6.52 -9.99
N ALA A 210 -11.25 -6.82 -10.02
CA ALA A 210 -10.79 -8.10 -10.54
C ALA A 210 -10.98 -9.21 -9.50
N ASN A 211 -11.45 -10.39 -9.92
CA ASN A 211 -11.59 -11.59 -9.07
C ASN A 211 -10.24 -12.26 -8.75
N TYR A 212 -9.17 -11.46 -8.69
CA TYR A 212 -7.77 -11.86 -8.68
C TYR A 212 -7.44 -12.85 -7.56
N LEU A 213 -7.93 -12.59 -6.34
CA LEU A 213 -7.60 -13.43 -5.19
C LEU A 213 -8.15 -14.85 -5.30
N LYS A 214 -9.28 -15.07 -5.99
CA LYS A 214 -9.80 -16.44 -6.15
C LYS A 214 -8.85 -17.27 -7.01
N THR A 215 -8.40 -16.71 -8.14
CA THR A 215 -7.40 -17.34 -9.00
C THR A 215 -6.12 -17.61 -8.21
N ARG A 216 -5.63 -16.62 -7.46
CA ARG A 216 -4.38 -16.78 -6.70
C ARG A 216 -4.47 -17.82 -5.59
N LEU A 217 -5.60 -17.92 -4.88
CA LEU A 217 -5.82 -18.97 -3.89
C LEU A 217 -5.85 -20.36 -4.54
N ALA A 218 -6.45 -20.50 -5.72
CA ALA A 218 -6.45 -21.75 -6.47
C ALA A 218 -5.02 -22.15 -6.90
N GLU A 219 -4.21 -21.20 -7.36
CA GLU A 219 -2.81 -21.44 -7.74
C GLU A 219 -1.93 -21.84 -6.54
N ILE A 220 -2.13 -21.21 -5.38
CA ILE A 220 -1.46 -21.62 -4.13
C ILE A 220 -1.82 -23.07 -3.81
N LYS A 221 -3.10 -23.44 -3.88
CA LYS A 221 -3.53 -24.83 -3.65
C LYS A 221 -2.93 -25.78 -4.68
N MET A 222 -2.94 -25.43 -5.97
CA MET A 222 -2.34 -26.26 -7.02
C MET A 222 -0.85 -26.47 -6.76
N HIS A 223 -0.11 -25.43 -6.39
CA HIS A 223 1.30 -25.54 -6.02
C HIS A 223 1.51 -26.48 -4.83
N ILE A 224 0.74 -26.32 -3.75
CA ILE A 224 0.80 -27.21 -2.58
C ILE A 224 0.57 -28.67 -2.99
N MET A 225 -0.43 -28.91 -3.84
CA MET A 225 -0.80 -30.25 -4.25
C MET A 225 0.14 -30.84 -5.31
N ALA A 226 0.80 -30.03 -6.13
CA ALA A 226 1.70 -30.50 -7.17
C ALA A 226 3.13 -30.73 -6.65
N ASN A 227 3.55 -29.98 -5.62
CA ASN A 227 4.91 -30.03 -5.11
C ASN A 227 5.17 -31.29 -4.26
N GLU A 228 6.37 -31.85 -4.40
CA GLU A 228 6.85 -32.96 -3.55
C GLU A 228 7.57 -32.39 -2.34
N TRP A 229 6.83 -32.14 -1.27
CA TRP A 229 7.38 -31.51 -0.07
C TRP A 229 8.34 -32.45 0.66
N LYS A 230 9.55 -31.95 0.93
CA LYS A 230 10.50 -32.64 1.81
C LYS A 230 9.96 -32.68 3.24
N LEU A 231 10.03 -33.86 3.85
CA LEU A 231 9.59 -34.13 5.21
C LEU A 231 10.77 -34.59 6.06
N ALA A 232 10.82 -34.13 7.30
CA ALA A 232 11.81 -34.60 8.24
C ALA A 232 11.49 -36.05 8.61
N ASN A 233 12.45 -36.94 8.43
CA ASN A 233 12.35 -38.31 8.92
C ASN A 233 13.08 -38.39 10.25
N TYR A 234 12.34 -38.60 11.33
CA TYR A 234 12.89 -39.05 12.59
C TYR A 234 12.72 -40.56 12.67
N SER A 235 13.70 -41.28 13.24
CA SER A 235 13.63 -42.74 13.36
C SER A 235 12.25 -43.16 13.90
N PHE A 236 11.52 -43.93 13.09
CA PHE A 236 10.14 -44.45 13.30
C PHE A 236 8.94 -43.50 13.11
N TYR A 237 9.16 -42.20 12.82
CA TYR A 237 8.07 -41.25 12.53
C TYR A 237 8.40 -40.36 11.32
N SER A 238 7.57 -40.42 10.28
CA SER A 238 7.56 -39.41 9.22
C SER A 238 6.80 -38.18 9.71
N ASP A 239 7.49 -37.06 9.90
CA ASP A 239 6.86 -35.78 10.16
C ASP A 239 5.91 -35.41 9.01
N GLY A 240 4.85 -34.65 9.29
CA GLY A 240 3.82 -34.29 8.32
C GLY A 240 2.49 -35.02 8.48
N VAL A 241 1.48 -34.50 7.79
CA VAL A 241 0.07 -34.89 7.91
C VAL A 241 -0.46 -35.37 6.56
N MET A 242 -1.27 -36.43 6.58
CA MET A 242 -1.92 -36.94 5.37
C MET A 242 -3.05 -36.02 4.93
N HIS A 243 -3.11 -35.76 3.63
CA HIS A 243 -4.22 -35.11 2.94
C HIS A 243 -4.51 -35.88 1.65
N GLY A 244 -5.57 -36.69 1.67
CA GLY A 244 -5.82 -37.68 0.62
C GLY A 244 -4.68 -38.70 0.57
N ASP A 245 -4.08 -38.85 -0.60
CA ASP A 245 -2.95 -39.72 -0.89
C ASP A 245 -1.58 -39.07 -0.63
N LYS A 246 -1.54 -37.75 -0.35
CA LYS A 246 -0.28 -37.01 -0.16
C LYS A 246 0.02 -36.72 1.31
N ARG A 247 1.30 -36.76 1.69
CA ARG A 247 1.77 -36.30 2.99
C ARG A 247 2.36 -34.89 2.85
N LEU A 248 1.84 -33.94 3.63
CA LEU A 248 2.23 -32.54 3.57
C LEU A 248 2.88 -32.10 4.89
N PRO A 249 3.82 -31.13 4.89
CA PRO A 249 4.25 -30.49 6.11
C PRO A 249 3.06 -29.85 6.83
N HIS A 250 3.01 -29.96 8.16
CA HIS A 250 1.87 -29.47 8.95
C HIS A 250 1.51 -28.00 8.66
N ARG A 251 2.52 -27.13 8.56
CA ARG A 251 2.32 -25.70 8.30
C ARG A 251 1.85 -25.41 6.86
N VAL A 252 2.20 -26.26 5.89
CA VAL A 252 1.63 -26.21 4.53
C VAL A 252 0.17 -26.65 4.57
N LYS A 253 -0.17 -27.70 5.34
CA LYS A 253 -1.56 -28.13 5.52
C LYS A 253 -2.41 -27.05 6.17
N ASP A 254 -1.89 -26.33 7.16
CA ASP A 254 -2.61 -25.21 7.80
C ASP A 254 -3.03 -24.15 6.76
N ILE A 255 -2.18 -23.86 5.77
CA ILE A 255 -2.50 -22.94 4.66
C ILE A 255 -3.55 -23.56 3.74
N LEU A 256 -3.41 -24.84 3.40
CA LEU A 256 -4.38 -25.56 2.56
C LEU A 256 -5.77 -25.60 3.21
N ASP A 257 -5.86 -25.84 4.53
CA ASP A 257 -7.11 -25.82 5.30
C ASP A 257 -7.83 -24.46 5.21
N VAL A 258 -7.08 -23.35 5.17
CA VAL A 258 -7.66 -22.02 4.98
C VAL A 258 -8.26 -21.88 3.57
N ILE A 259 -7.62 -22.44 2.54
CA ILE A 259 -8.13 -22.44 1.17
C ILE A 259 -9.39 -23.30 1.06
N GLU A 260 -9.41 -24.49 1.68
CA GLU A 260 -10.59 -25.37 1.73
C GLU A 260 -11.79 -24.70 2.43
N LYS A 261 -11.55 -23.89 3.48
CA LYS A 261 -12.58 -23.05 4.11
C LYS A 261 -13.12 -21.98 3.16
N PHE A 262 -12.28 -21.40 2.32
CA PHE A 262 -12.73 -20.48 1.27
C PHE A 262 -13.57 -21.18 0.21
N GLU A 263 -13.13 -22.34 -0.29
CA GLU A 263 -13.87 -23.12 -1.31
C GLU A 263 -15.24 -23.59 -0.79
N SER A 264 -15.32 -23.94 0.48
CA SER A 264 -16.59 -24.29 1.16
C SER A 264 -17.43 -23.06 1.57
N SER A 265 -17.11 -21.87 1.06
CA SER A 265 -17.81 -20.60 1.34
C SER A 265 -17.86 -20.18 2.82
N LYS A 266 -17.01 -20.76 3.68
CA LYS A 266 -16.88 -20.37 5.10
C LYS A 266 -16.02 -19.13 5.30
N LEU A 267 -15.25 -18.73 4.28
CA LEU A 267 -14.41 -17.53 4.25
C LEU A 267 -14.52 -16.85 2.88
N ASN A 268 -14.46 -15.53 2.85
CA ASN A 268 -14.25 -14.80 1.60
C ASN A 268 -12.75 -14.77 1.23
N ALA A 269 -12.44 -14.50 -0.04
CA ALA A 269 -11.06 -14.56 -0.55
C ALA A 269 -10.07 -13.62 0.17
N LYS A 270 -10.50 -12.39 0.53
CA LYS A 270 -9.68 -11.44 1.28
C LYS A 270 -9.36 -11.96 2.68
N ALA A 271 -10.37 -12.50 3.38
CA ALA A 271 -10.20 -13.08 4.71
C ALA A 271 -9.31 -14.33 4.69
N ALA A 272 -9.46 -15.18 3.67
CA ALA A 272 -8.62 -16.37 3.48
C ALA A 272 -7.15 -15.99 3.27
N TYR A 273 -6.86 -15.08 2.34
CA TYR A 273 -5.48 -14.65 2.10
C TYR A 273 -4.84 -14.03 3.36
N LYS A 274 -5.59 -13.21 4.12
CA LYS A 274 -5.10 -12.65 5.39
C LYS A 274 -4.73 -13.74 6.41
N GLN A 275 -5.56 -14.78 6.54
CA GLN A 275 -5.25 -15.91 7.42
C GLN A 275 -4.02 -16.69 6.94
N ILE A 276 -3.86 -16.86 5.62
CA ILE A 276 -2.67 -17.49 5.03
C ILE A 276 -1.40 -16.70 5.35
N VAL A 277 -1.42 -15.37 5.28
CA VAL A 277 -0.28 -14.52 5.71
C VAL A 277 0.05 -14.72 7.19
N VAL A 278 -0.98 -14.83 8.05
CA VAL A 278 -0.77 -15.14 9.48
C VAL A 278 -0.12 -16.50 9.67
N LYS A 279 -0.58 -17.53 8.96
CA LYS A 279 0.00 -18.88 9.02
C LYS A 279 1.43 -18.94 8.50
N ALA A 280 1.74 -18.21 7.44
CA ALA A 280 3.11 -18.06 6.95
C ALA A 280 4.02 -17.42 8.01
N LYS A 281 3.56 -16.34 8.67
CA LYS A 281 4.34 -15.71 9.76
C LYS A 281 4.53 -16.65 10.95
N GLU A 282 3.48 -17.35 11.38
CA GLU A 282 3.59 -18.37 12.45
C GLU A 282 4.63 -19.44 12.11
N ALA A 283 4.70 -19.87 10.85
CA ALA A 283 5.66 -20.87 10.39
C ALA A 283 7.09 -20.31 10.30
N LEU A 284 7.25 -19.02 9.99
CA LEU A 284 8.53 -18.32 9.98
C LEU A 284 9.09 -18.13 11.40
N ASP A 285 8.26 -17.68 12.33
CA ASP A 285 8.64 -17.38 13.72
C ASP A 285 8.89 -18.63 14.56
N TYR A 286 8.09 -19.68 14.32
CA TYR A 286 8.13 -20.92 15.07
C TYR A 286 8.34 -22.10 14.12
N PRO A 287 9.55 -22.23 13.54
CA PRO A 287 9.87 -23.34 12.65
C PRO A 287 9.79 -24.66 13.41
N ARG A 288 9.18 -25.67 12.79
CA ARG A 288 9.26 -27.04 13.29
C ARG A 288 10.64 -27.63 13.00
N SER A 289 11.04 -28.59 13.82
CA SER A 289 12.29 -29.35 13.63
C SER A 289 12.30 -30.05 12.27
N GLY A 290 13.40 -29.90 11.52
CA GLY A 290 13.53 -30.47 10.17
C GLY A 290 12.83 -29.67 9.05
N ARG A 291 12.69 -28.34 9.23
CA ARG A 291 12.28 -27.40 8.18
C ARG A 291 13.30 -27.38 7.03
N PHE A 292 12.81 -27.37 5.81
CA PHE A 292 13.63 -27.23 4.59
C PHE A 292 13.52 -25.82 4.00
N SER A 293 14.53 -25.40 3.24
CA SER A 293 14.55 -24.10 2.55
C SER A 293 13.32 -23.89 1.69
N GLU A 294 12.89 -24.89 0.92
CA GLU A 294 11.71 -24.82 0.03
C GLU A 294 10.42 -24.41 0.78
N THR A 295 10.16 -24.98 1.97
CA THR A 295 9.01 -24.56 2.80
C THR A 295 9.22 -23.17 3.39
N THR A 296 10.47 -22.80 3.65
CA THR A 296 10.82 -21.47 4.18
C THR A 296 10.55 -20.38 3.16
N ASP A 297 11.01 -20.58 1.94
CA ASP A 297 10.85 -19.68 0.82
C ASP A 297 9.36 -19.51 0.50
N PHE A 298 8.60 -20.61 0.45
CA PHE A 298 7.15 -20.55 0.26
C PHE A 298 6.41 -19.68 1.30
N TYR A 299 6.74 -19.82 2.59
CA TYR A 299 6.15 -18.95 3.63
C TYR A 299 6.64 -17.52 3.50
N GLN A 300 7.91 -17.31 3.13
CA GLN A 300 8.47 -15.99 2.94
C GLN A 300 7.78 -15.26 1.78
N ASP A 301 7.54 -15.92 0.65
CA ASP A 301 6.87 -15.35 -0.53
C ASP A 301 5.41 -14.99 -0.27
N ILE A 302 4.74 -15.75 0.61
CA ILE A 302 3.40 -15.40 1.10
C ILE A 302 3.47 -14.18 2.00
N TYR A 303 4.37 -14.19 2.99
CA TYR A 303 4.49 -13.14 4.00
C TYR A 303 5.01 -11.82 3.41
N SER A 304 5.86 -11.87 2.37
CA SER A 304 6.33 -10.71 1.61
C SER A 304 5.38 -10.28 0.49
N HIS A 305 4.30 -11.03 0.25
CA HIS A 305 3.34 -10.81 -0.83
C HIS A 305 3.90 -10.96 -2.26
N HIS A 306 5.08 -11.54 -2.44
CA HIS A 306 5.62 -11.87 -3.78
C HIS A 306 4.69 -12.76 -4.57
N ILE A 307 3.98 -13.66 -3.88
CA ILE A 307 2.98 -14.54 -4.47
C ILE A 307 1.81 -13.78 -5.11
N LEU A 308 1.62 -12.49 -4.83
CA LEU A 308 0.61 -11.65 -5.46
C LEU A 308 1.09 -10.99 -6.76
N ARG A 309 2.31 -11.25 -7.23
CA ARG A 309 2.76 -10.75 -8.54
C ARG A 309 2.10 -11.52 -9.67
N ASP A 310 1.72 -10.83 -10.74
CA ASP A 310 1.07 -11.46 -11.89
C ASP A 310 2.01 -12.45 -12.60
N ASP A 311 3.32 -12.21 -12.55
CA ASP A 311 4.40 -13.05 -13.09
C ASP A 311 4.98 -14.05 -12.09
N TYR A 312 4.40 -14.19 -10.89
CA TYR A 312 4.91 -15.11 -9.88
C TYR A 312 4.86 -16.56 -10.37
N GLN A 313 6.03 -17.18 -10.51
CA GLN A 313 6.13 -18.57 -10.92
C GLN A 313 6.22 -19.47 -9.68
N PHE A 314 5.15 -20.19 -9.39
CA PHE A 314 5.08 -21.18 -8.32
C PHE A 314 6.11 -22.33 -8.46
N ASN A 315 6.80 -22.47 -9.60
CA ASN A 315 7.78 -23.54 -9.86
C ASN A 315 9.25 -23.10 -9.68
N HIS A 316 9.55 -22.10 -8.84
CA HIS A 316 10.92 -21.61 -8.61
C HIS A 316 11.91 -22.65 -8.04
N SER A 317 11.45 -23.85 -7.66
CA SER A 317 12.28 -24.92 -7.09
C SER A 317 13.24 -25.61 -8.08
N ARG A 318 13.31 -25.21 -9.35
CA ARG A 318 14.16 -25.91 -10.35
C ARG A 318 15.51 -25.28 -10.68
N GLU A 319 15.83 -24.05 -10.28
CA GLU A 319 17.05 -23.38 -10.80
C GLU A 319 18.07 -22.85 -9.77
N LEU A 320 17.83 -22.96 -8.46
CA LEU A 320 18.81 -22.47 -7.46
C LEU A 320 19.74 -23.54 -6.83
N THR A 321 19.97 -24.67 -7.51
CA THR A 321 21.02 -25.63 -7.10
C THR A 321 22.05 -26.01 -8.18
N SER A 322 22.03 -25.40 -9.37
CA SER A 322 23.07 -25.67 -10.39
C SER A 322 24.19 -24.63 -10.48
N TYR A 323 24.15 -23.55 -9.68
CA TYR A 323 25.20 -22.53 -9.63
C TYR A 323 25.82 -22.40 -8.23
N HIS A 324 26.43 -23.49 -7.75
CA HIS A 324 27.59 -23.39 -6.89
C HIS A 324 28.79 -24.05 -7.57
N GLY A 325 29.48 -23.20 -8.33
CA GLY A 325 30.90 -23.22 -8.62
C GLY A 325 31.63 -24.53 -8.38
N SER A 326 31.76 -25.31 -9.47
CA SER A 326 33.08 -25.78 -9.84
C SER A 326 34.01 -24.57 -9.88
N LEU A 327 34.94 -24.46 -8.93
CA LEU A 327 36.23 -23.77 -9.06
C LEU A 327 37.01 -23.99 -7.74
N PHE A 328 38.31 -24.24 -7.89
CA PHE A 328 39.35 -24.59 -6.89
C PHE A 328 39.38 -26.09 -6.49
N ASN A 329 40.41 -26.91 -6.78
CA ASN A 329 41.78 -26.63 -7.20
C ASN A 329 42.39 -27.85 -7.90
N ILE A 330 43.10 -27.60 -9.01
CA ILE A 330 44.14 -28.48 -9.57
C ILE A 330 45.49 -27.88 -9.17
N ASN A 331 46.41 -28.75 -8.72
CA ASN A 331 47.85 -28.58 -8.51
C ASN A 331 48.36 -27.77 -7.30
N ARG A 332 48.86 -28.50 -6.29
CA ARG A 332 50.30 -28.57 -5.99
C ARG A 332 50.66 -29.89 -5.34
#